data_AF-A0A1H5YD67-F1
#
_entry.id   AF-A0A1H5YD67-F1
#
_cell.length_a   1.000
_cell.length_b   1.000
_cell.length_c   1.000
_cell.angle_alpha   90.00
_cell.angle_beta   90.00
_cell.angle_gamma   90.00
#
_symmetry.space_group_name_H-M   'P 1'
#
loop_
_entity.id
_entity.type
_entity.pdbx_description
1 polymer ?
#
loop_
_entity_poly.entity_id
_entity_poly.type
_entity_poly.pdbx_seq_one_letter_code
_entity_poly.pdbx_strand_id
1 'polypeptide(L)' 'MATVQIFSNEACMPTGETLPFEAPRNFYSAVAVCEDYAKNSVTFMATCIAIVPLEGDKRLVVMA' A
#
# COMPACT_ATOMS: atom_id res chain seq x y z
N MET A 1 -2.62 8.65 -11.19
CA MET A 1 -1.80 7.46 -11.48
C MET A 1 -1.53 6.84 -10.14
N ALA A 2 -1.88 5.57 -9.95
CA ALA A 2 -1.77 4.99 -8.63
C ALA A 2 -0.30 4.95 -8.16
N THR A 3 -0.07 5.45 -6.96
CA THR A 3 1.23 5.49 -6.29
C THR A 3 1.12 4.65 -5.03
N VAL A 4 2.10 3.78 -4.81
CA VAL A 4 2.16 2.93 -3.62
C VAL A 4 3.36 3.34 -2.80
N GLN A 5 3.22 3.41 -1.49
CA GLN A 5 4.31 3.71 -0.56
C GLN A 5 4.18 2.85 0.69
N ILE A 6 5.32 2.41 1.23
CA ILE A 6 5.39 1.75 2.54
C ILE A 6 5.49 2.83 3.61
N PHE A 7 4.61 2.76 4.60
CA PHE A 7 4.60 3.62 5.79
C PHE A 7 4.89 2.79 7.03
N SER A 8 5.62 3.38 7.98
CA SER A 8 5.70 2.87 9.36
C SER A 8 4.54 3.46 10.16
N ASN A 9 3.85 2.65 10.96
CA ASN A 9 2.77 3.17 11.81
C ASN A 9 3.34 3.95 13.00
N GLU A 10 4.44 3.50 13.60
CA GLU A 10 5.15 4.13 14.72
C GLU A 10 5.63 5.53 14.36
N ALA A 11 6.32 5.66 13.23
CA ALA A 11 6.82 6.96 12.77
C ALA A 11 5.75 7.80 12.06
N CYS A 12 4.62 7.19 11.67
CA CYS A 12 3.60 7.81 10.83
C CYS A 12 4.16 8.43 9.52
N MET A 13 5.27 7.88 9.02
CA MET A 13 6.02 8.41 7.88
C MET A 13 6.30 7.33 6.83
N PRO A 14 6.47 7.72 5.55
CA PRO A 14 6.91 6.81 4.51
C PRO A 14 8.33 6.33 4.82
N THR A 15 8.57 5.01 4.72
CA THR A 15 9.87 4.41 5.06
C THR A 15 10.93 4.63 3.97
N GLY A 16 10.50 5.03 2.77
CA GLY A 16 11.39 5.18 1.61
C GLY A 16 11.87 3.84 1.03
N GLU A 17 11.34 2.72 1.53
CA GLU A 17 11.66 1.39 1.00
C GLU A 17 11.16 1.25 -0.44
N THR A 18 12.01 0.66 -1.27
CA THR A 18 11.66 0.33 -2.65
C THR A 18 10.62 -0.79 -2.63
N LEU A 19 9.56 -0.61 -3.40
CA LEU A 19 8.56 -1.66 -3.59
C LEU A 19 9.16 -2.81 -4.42
N PRO A 20 8.84 -4.07 -4.09
CA PRO A 20 9.30 -5.22 -4.85
C PRO A 20 8.55 -5.42 -6.18
N PHE A 21 7.60 -4.54 -6.50
CA PHE A 21 6.80 -4.59 -7.71
C PHE A 21 6.56 -3.18 -8.26
N GLU A 22 6.28 -3.11 -9.56
CA GLU A 22 5.83 -1.89 -10.20
C GLU A 22 4.32 -1.72 -9.97
N ALA A 23 3.92 -0.58 -9.37
CA ALA A 23 2.52 -0.32 -9.12
C ALA A 23 1.75 -0.12 -10.43
N PRO A 24 0.66 -0.88 -10.68
CA PRO A 24 -0.23 -0.66 -11.81
C PRO A 24 -0.76 0.77 -11.83
N ARG A 25 -0.98 1.34 -13.02
CA ARG A 25 -1.56 2.70 -13.13
C ARG A 25 -2.98 2.82 -12.55
N ASN A 26 -3.73 1.72 -12.59
CA ASN A 26 -5.10 1.64 -12.07
C ASN A 26 -5.09 1.40 -10.56
N PHE A 27 -5.85 2.21 -9.83
CA PHE A 27 -5.93 2.16 -8.37
C PHE A 27 -6.34 0.79 -7.83
N TYR A 28 -7.46 0.23 -8.32
CA TYR A 28 -7.96 -1.06 -7.84
C TYR A 28 -7.01 -2.21 -8.18
N SER A 29 -6.36 -2.17 -9.35
CA SER A 29 -5.31 -3.13 -9.69
C SER A 29 -4.11 -3.01 -8.76
N ALA A 30 -3.70 -1.79 -8.40
CA ALA A 30 -2.61 -1.57 -7.46
C ALA A 30 -2.95 -2.07 -6.05
N VAL A 31 -4.20 -1.89 -5.59
CA VAL A 31 -4.68 -2.47 -4.32
C VAL A 31 -4.58 -3.99 -4.34
N ALA A 32 -5.08 -4.65 -5.40
CA ALA A 32 -5.02 -6.10 -5.51
C ALA A 32 -3.58 -6.65 -5.49
N VAL A 33 -2.64 -5.97 -6.16
CA VAL A 33 -1.21 -6.34 -6.10
C VAL A 33 -0.64 -6.15 -4.69
N CYS A 34 -1.03 -5.08 -3.99
CA CYS A 34 -0.61 -4.86 -2.62
C CYS A 34 -1.14 -5.92 -1.65
N GLU A 35 -2.40 -6.34 -1.81
CA GLU A 35 -2.99 -7.43 -1.00
C GLU A 35 -2.29 -8.77 -1.26
N ASP A 36 -2.02 -9.10 -2.51
CA ASP A 36 -1.31 -10.34 -2.85
C ASP A 36 0.14 -10.32 -2.32
N TYR A 37 0.82 -9.18 -2.39
CA TYR A 37 2.17 -9.03 -1.85
C TYR A 37 2.18 -9.09 -0.31
N ALA A 38 1.30 -8.35 0.35
CA ALA A 38 1.24 -8.29 1.80
C ALA A 38 0.63 -9.53 2.45
N LYS A 39 -0.01 -10.41 1.66
CA LYS A 39 -0.80 -11.56 2.13
C LYS A 39 -1.85 -11.17 3.18
N ASN A 40 -2.33 -9.92 3.09
CA ASN A 40 -3.31 -9.34 3.98
C ASN A 40 -4.34 -8.56 3.15
N SER A 41 -5.58 -8.52 3.62
CA SER A 41 -6.64 -7.74 2.98
C SER A 41 -6.58 -6.26 3.37
N VAL A 42 -7.12 -5.41 2.51
CA VAL A 42 -7.24 -3.97 2.75
C VAL A 42 -8.07 -3.73 4.02
N THR A 43 -7.54 -2.92 4.94
CA THR A 43 -8.24 -2.58 6.19
C THR A 43 -9.01 -1.27 6.08
N PHE A 44 -8.62 -0.41 5.14
CA PHE A 44 -9.29 0.84 4.87
C PHE A 44 -9.23 1.14 3.37
N MET A 45 -10.38 1.48 2.79
CA MET A 45 -10.47 1.87 1.39
C MET A 45 -11.43 3.05 1.25
N ALA A 46 -10.94 4.13 0.67
CA ALA A 46 -11.71 5.30 0.26
C ALA A 46 -11.43 5.61 -1.23
N THR A 47 -12.12 6.61 -1.78
CA THR A 47 -12.18 6.87 -3.23
C THR A 47 -10.80 6.98 -3.92
N CYS A 48 -9.79 7.48 -3.22
CA CYS A 48 -8.45 7.69 -3.77
C CYS A 48 -7.34 7.13 -2.87
N ILE A 49 -7.66 6.39 -1.81
CA ILE A 49 -6.67 5.87 -0.87
C ILE A 49 -7.08 4.49 -0.35
N ALA A 50 -6.11 3.58 -0.26
CA ALA A 50 -6.29 2.28 0.35
C ALA A 50 -5.10 1.94 1.24
N ILE A 51 -5.38 1.27 2.35
CA ILE A 51 -4.39 0.86 3.35
C ILE A 51 -4.41 -0.66 3.45
N VAL A 52 -3.29 -1.27 3.12
CA VAL A 52 -3.07 -2.71 3.27
C VAL A 52 -2.03 -2.91 4.38
N PRO A 53 -2.35 -3.62 5.47
CA PRO A 53 -1.38 -3.87 6.52
C PRO A 53 -0.27 -4.78 5.99
N LEU A 54 0.97 -4.50 6.38
CA LEU A 54 2.15 -5.30 6.06
C LEU A 54 2.69 -5.92 7.35
N GLU A 55 3.54 -6.95 7.25
CA GLU A 55 4.16 -7.54 8.44
C GLU A 55 4.94 -6.50 9.27
N GLY A 56 4.91 -6.68 10.58
CA GLY A 56 5.48 -5.75 11.55
C GLY A 56 4.62 -4.50 11.71
N ASP A 57 5.27 -3.37 11.98
CA ASP A 57 4.60 -2.08 12.18
C ASP A 57 4.56 -1.23 10.91
N LYS A 58 4.26 -1.88 9.78
CA LYS A 58 4.25 -1.28 8.45
C LYS A 58 2.88 -1.41 7.80
N ARG A 59 2.60 -0.50 6.87
CA ARG A 59 1.42 -0.54 6.02
C ARG A 59 1.78 -0.06 4.62
N LEU A 60 1.13 -0.64 3.63
CA LEU A 60 1.13 -0.13 2.26
C LEU A 60 0.00 0.87 2.13
N VAL A 61 0.32 2.05 1.64
CA VAL A 61 -0.64 3.09 1.31
C VAL A 61 -0.66 3.22 -0.21
N VAL A 62 -1.80 2.90 -0.81
CA VAL A 62 -2.08 3.07 -2.24
C VAL A 62 -2.84 4.37 -2.40
N MET A 63 -2.41 5.26 -3.29
CA MET A 63 -3.04 6.54 -3.59
C MET A 63 -3.29 6.65 -5.09
N ALA A 64 -4.48 7.09 -5.52
CA ALA A 64 -4.87 7.14 -6.95
C ALA A 64 -4.28 8.33 -7.74
#